data_AF-A0A4R0PMJ5-F1
#
_entry.id   AF-A0A4R0PMJ5-F1
#
_cell.length_a   1.000
_cell.length_b   1.000
_cell.length_c   1.000
_cell.angle_alpha   90.00
_cell.angle_beta   90.00
_cell.angle_gamma   90.00
#
_symmetry.space_group_name_H-M   'P 1'
#
loop_
_entity.id
_entity.type
_entity.pdbx_description
1 polymer ?
#
loop_
_entity_poly.entity_id
_entity_poly.type
_entity_poly.pdbx_seq_one_letter_code
_entity_poly.pdbx_strand_id
1 'polypeptide(L)'
;MKTILNKPELVSLLQQQLKDIEMLCVEYYKGNEAVIQSIAERIVPIFHNTDYSKALSGQLKLNHLDLYCSSEVYNPKSLTNFIGLLKLTHKAGKGWRYAAKLERSALIKVSQENWWSNKKVMIDSDGNAFTRAKIIKSVANAEPLVLNTSGWTVKDAEGNKSTIDPIPETVRQIAFELLESFRDVDLNKESKLHYKA
;
A
#
# COMPACT_ATOMS: atom_id res chain seq x y z
N MET A 1 13.45 -24.41 15.03
CA MET A 1 13.40 -23.51 16.21
C MET A 1 12.61 -22.26 15.83
N LYS A 2 11.54 -21.91 16.57
CA LYS A 2 10.93 -20.58 16.47
C LYS A 2 11.79 -19.61 17.27
N THR A 3 12.57 -18.77 16.62
CA THR A 3 13.31 -17.69 17.30
C THR A 3 12.27 -16.69 17.80
N ILE A 4 12.11 -16.61 19.12
CA ILE A 4 11.25 -15.60 19.75
C ILE A 4 12.09 -14.34 19.86
N LEU A 5 11.79 -13.34 19.03
CA LEU A 5 12.47 -12.06 19.09
C LEU A 5 11.97 -11.24 20.27
N ASN A 6 12.88 -10.53 20.92
CA ASN A 6 12.55 -9.57 21.99
C ASN A 6 12.04 -8.24 21.39
N LYS A 7 11.53 -7.35 22.26
CA LYS A 7 10.97 -6.06 21.82
C LYS A 7 11.98 -5.22 21.01
N PRO A 8 13.22 -4.97 21.47
CA PRO A 8 14.22 -4.23 20.69
C PRO A 8 14.47 -4.81 19.30
N GLU A 9 14.55 -6.13 19.17
CA GLU A 9 14.75 -6.82 17.88
C GLU A 9 13.55 -6.62 16.95
N LEU A 10 12.32 -6.77 17.46
CA LEU A 10 11.09 -6.54 16.69
C LEU A 10 10.96 -5.08 16.24
N VAL A 11 11.31 -4.12 17.11
CA VAL A 11 11.35 -2.70 16.77
C VAL A 11 12.39 -2.46 15.68
N SER A 12 13.60 -3.00 15.82
CA SER A 12 14.67 -2.88 14.83
C SER A 12 14.26 -3.45 13.48
N LEU A 13 13.58 -4.60 13.45
CA LEU A 13 13.04 -5.18 12.22
C LEU A 13 12.00 -4.28 11.56
N LEU A 14 11.04 -3.74 12.33
CA LEU A 14 10.03 -2.84 11.78
C LEU A 14 10.67 -1.56 11.22
N GLN A 15 11.62 -0.97 11.94
CA GLN A 15 12.37 0.20 11.47
C GLN A 15 13.14 -0.10 10.18
N GLN A 16 13.75 -1.29 10.09
CA GLN A 16 14.44 -1.72 8.88
C GLN A 16 13.48 -1.88 7.70
N GLN A 17 12.29 -2.48 7.90
CA GLN A 17 11.29 -2.57 6.82
C GLN A 17 10.86 -1.18 6.32
N LEU A 18 10.61 -0.24 7.24
CA LEU A 18 10.23 1.13 6.89
C LEU A 18 11.35 1.84 6.11
N LYS A 19 12.60 1.71 6.55
CA LYS A 19 13.78 2.27 5.87
C LYS A 19 13.98 1.67 4.48
N ASP A 20 13.83 0.36 4.35
CA ASP A 20 13.91 -0.33 3.05
C ASP A 20 12.84 0.19 2.10
N ILE A 21 11.59 0.34 2.56
CA ILE A 21 10.48 0.89 1.75
C ILE A 21 10.82 2.31 1.28
N GLU A 22 11.37 3.16 2.15
CA GLU A 22 11.78 4.52 1.79
C GLU A 22 12.86 4.52 0.70
N MET A 23 13.91 3.71 0.86
CA MET A 23 14.99 3.59 -0.15
C MET A 23 14.45 3.07 -1.49
N LEU A 24 13.59 2.06 -1.48
CA LEU A 24 12.97 1.52 -2.69
C LEU A 24 12.05 2.55 -3.37
N CYS A 25 11.34 3.38 -2.60
CA CYS A 25 10.58 4.50 -3.16
C CYS A 25 11.48 5.52 -3.88
N VAL A 26 12.69 5.77 -3.37
CA VAL A 26 13.68 6.63 -4.04
C VAL A 26 14.13 6.01 -5.37
N GLU A 27 14.39 4.70 -5.41
CA GLU A 27 14.75 4.00 -6.65
C GLU A 27 13.61 4.02 -7.69
N TYR A 28 12.37 3.86 -7.24
CA TYR A 28 11.20 4.02 -8.10
C TYR A 28 11.15 5.42 -8.75
N TYR A 29 11.43 6.48 -7.98
CA TYR A 29 11.47 7.84 -8.51
C TYR A 29 12.60 8.10 -9.50
N LYS A 30 13.66 7.31 -9.47
CA LYS A 30 14.72 7.33 -10.49
C LYS A 30 14.33 6.59 -11.78
N GLY A 31 13.14 5.98 -11.82
CA GLY A 31 12.61 5.27 -12.97
C GLY A 31 12.78 3.75 -12.92
N ASN A 32 13.24 3.20 -11.79
CA ASN A 32 13.34 1.75 -11.63
C ASN A 32 11.99 1.16 -11.18
N GLU A 33 11.10 0.91 -12.14
CA GLU A 33 9.76 0.37 -11.85
C GLU A 33 9.78 -1.07 -11.30
N ALA A 34 10.86 -1.82 -11.53
CA ALA A 34 11.01 -3.20 -11.07
C ALA A 34 11.01 -3.33 -9.52
N VAL A 35 11.27 -2.25 -8.78
CA VAL A 35 11.29 -2.27 -7.31
C VAL A 35 9.90 -2.32 -6.67
N ILE A 36 8.82 -2.17 -7.45
CA ILE A 36 7.44 -2.21 -6.93
C ILE A 36 7.15 -3.52 -6.18
N GLN A 37 7.62 -4.65 -6.72
CA GLN A 37 7.49 -5.94 -6.03
C GLN A 37 8.24 -5.90 -4.69
N SER A 38 9.48 -5.43 -4.67
CA SER A 38 10.28 -5.34 -3.44
C SER A 38 9.65 -4.40 -2.40
N ILE A 39 8.97 -3.33 -2.82
CA ILE A 39 8.21 -2.46 -1.90
C ILE A 39 7.09 -3.28 -1.25
N ALA A 40 6.32 -4.03 -2.03
CA ALA A 40 5.24 -4.85 -1.51
C ALA A 40 5.76 -5.94 -0.55
N GLU A 41 6.85 -6.62 -0.90
CA GLU A 41 7.52 -7.62 -0.05
C GLU A 41 7.93 -7.08 1.32
N ARG A 42 8.35 -5.81 1.40
CA ARG A 42 8.72 -5.16 2.66
C ARG A 42 7.50 -4.72 3.49
N ILE A 43 6.36 -4.47 2.85
CA ILE A 43 5.10 -4.14 3.54
C ILE A 43 4.46 -5.39 4.16
N VAL A 44 4.52 -6.54 3.47
CA VAL A 44 3.92 -7.82 3.94
C VAL A 44 4.25 -8.16 5.40
N PRO A 45 5.51 -8.23 5.85
CA PRO A 45 5.84 -8.62 7.22
C PRO A 45 5.32 -7.64 8.29
N ILE A 46 4.99 -6.39 7.92
CA ILE A 46 4.47 -5.40 8.86
C ILE A 46 3.03 -5.74 9.27
N PHE A 47 2.19 -6.20 8.33
CA PHE A 47 0.75 -6.34 8.54
C PHE A 47 0.20 -7.75 8.31
N HIS A 48 0.91 -8.61 7.61
CA HIS A 48 0.43 -9.93 7.24
C HIS A 48 1.01 -11.02 8.14
N ASN A 49 0.13 -11.83 8.73
CA ASN A 49 0.52 -13.11 9.32
C ASN A 49 0.68 -14.15 8.20
N THR A 50 1.75 -14.91 8.26
CA THR A 50 1.94 -16.14 7.46
C THR A 50 1.81 -17.36 8.37
N ASP A 51 1.90 -18.56 7.79
CA ASP A 51 1.94 -19.80 8.57
C ASP A 51 3.18 -19.89 9.46
N TYR A 52 4.26 -19.20 9.07
CA TYR A 52 5.57 -19.28 9.72
C TYR A 52 5.91 -18.05 10.58
N SER A 53 5.28 -16.90 10.34
CA SER A 53 5.59 -15.63 11.01
C SER A 53 4.33 -14.81 11.33
N LYS A 54 4.36 -14.09 12.46
CA LYS A 54 3.32 -13.11 12.81
C LYS A 54 3.71 -11.73 12.30
N ALA A 55 2.72 -10.92 11.96
CA ALA A 55 2.91 -9.53 11.54
C ALA A 55 3.62 -8.72 12.64
N LEU A 56 4.60 -7.89 12.27
CA LEU A 56 5.37 -7.06 13.22
C LEU A 56 4.46 -6.12 14.01
N SER A 57 3.47 -5.49 13.36
CA SER A 57 2.49 -4.62 14.04
C SER A 57 1.73 -5.35 15.14
N GLY A 58 1.31 -6.59 14.89
CA GLY A 58 0.63 -7.43 15.87
C GLY A 58 1.55 -7.88 17.01
N GLN A 59 2.78 -8.30 16.69
CA GLN A 59 3.77 -8.71 17.69
C GLN A 59 4.15 -7.56 18.64
N LEU A 60 4.32 -6.36 18.10
CA LEU A 60 4.62 -5.14 18.86
C LEU A 60 3.38 -4.52 19.53
N LYS A 61 2.19 -5.08 19.31
CA LYS A 61 0.89 -4.59 19.81
C LYS A 61 0.62 -3.12 19.42
N LEU A 62 0.84 -2.79 18.15
CA LEU A 62 0.69 -1.43 17.59
C LEU A 62 -0.70 -1.15 17.01
N ASN A 63 -1.66 -2.07 17.16
CA ASN A 63 -3.00 -1.96 16.56
C ASN A 63 -3.81 -0.74 17.03
N HIS A 64 -3.39 -0.06 18.11
CA HIS A 64 -4.01 1.18 18.58
C HIS A 64 -3.55 2.42 17.81
N LEU A 65 -2.50 2.31 16.99
CA LEU A 65 -2.07 3.40 16.14
C LEU A 65 -3.01 3.51 14.93
N ASP A 66 -3.49 4.72 14.69
CA ASP A 66 -4.17 5.04 13.45
C ASP A 66 -3.16 5.16 12.31
N LEU A 67 -3.59 4.77 11.11
CA LEU A 67 -2.84 4.94 9.88
C LEU A 67 -3.45 6.03 9.02
N TYR A 68 -2.60 6.74 8.27
CA TYR A 68 -3.02 7.72 7.30
C TYR A 68 -3.60 7.06 6.06
N CYS A 69 -4.69 7.63 5.56
CA CYS A 69 -5.44 7.16 4.40
C CYS A 69 -5.77 8.34 3.50
N SER A 70 -5.51 8.19 2.22
CA SER A 70 -5.82 9.14 1.13
C SER A 70 -6.91 8.63 0.20
N SER A 71 -7.37 7.40 0.40
CA SER A 71 -8.34 6.78 -0.50
C SER A 71 -9.69 7.47 -0.40
N GLU A 72 -10.24 7.83 -1.55
CA GLU A 72 -11.61 8.31 -1.68
C GLU A 72 -12.63 7.31 -1.11
N VAL A 73 -13.85 7.78 -0.90
CA VAL A 73 -14.95 6.93 -0.44
C VAL A 73 -15.64 6.34 -1.66
N TYR A 74 -15.60 5.02 -1.79
CA TYR A 74 -16.37 4.32 -2.81
C TYR A 74 -17.86 4.52 -2.56
N ASN A 75 -18.58 5.02 -3.57
CA ASN A 75 -20.04 5.09 -3.56
C ASN A 75 -20.60 3.81 -4.21
N PRO A 76 -21.22 2.89 -3.44
CA PRO A 76 -21.78 1.65 -3.98
C PRO A 76 -22.97 1.85 -4.92
N LYS A 77 -23.56 3.06 -4.95
CA LYS A 77 -24.59 3.42 -5.93
C LYS A 77 -24.01 3.77 -7.30
N SER A 78 -22.69 3.95 -7.41
CA SER A 78 -22.02 4.17 -8.70
C SER A 78 -21.83 2.83 -9.41
N LEU A 79 -22.35 2.73 -10.64
CA LEU A 79 -22.15 1.58 -11.53
C LEU A 79 -20.76 1.57 -12.19
N THR A 80 -19.89 2.49 -11.80
CA THR A 80 -18.54 2.60 -12.33
C THR A 80 -17.54 1.84 -11.47
N ASN A 81 -16.54 1.29 -12.13
CA ASN A 81 -15.26 0.95 -11.53
C ASN A 81 -14.69 2.13 -10.70
N PHE A 82 -13.81 1.80 -9.76
CA PHE A 82 -13.33 2.75 -8.75
C PHE A 82 -11.84 2.57 -8.51
N ILE A 83 -11.10 3.68 -8.43
CA ILE A 83 -9.70 3.72 -7.98
C ILE A 83 -9.57 4.88 -7.01
N GLY A 84 -9.58 4.60 -5.70
CA GLY A 84 -9.64 5.63 -4.68
C GLY A 84 -8.29 6.27 -4.32
N LEU A 85 -7.19 5.56 -4.59
CA LEU A 85 -5.84 5.96 -4.17
C LEU A 85 -5.10 6.83 -5.19
N LEU A 86 -5.53 6.81 -6.44
CA LEU A 86 -4.80 7.42 -7.54
C LEU A 86 -5.55 8.63 -8.08
N LYS A 87 -4.84 9.43 -8.86
CA LYS A 87 -5.41 10.45 -9.73
C LYS A 87 -5.04 10.16 -11.17
N LEU A 88 -5.95 10.49 -12.09
CA LEU A 88 -5.65 10.46 -13.51
C LEU A 88 -4.93 11.76 -13.88
N THR A 89 -3.76 11.65 -14.52
CA THR A 89 -2.94 12.80 -14.91
C THR A 89 -2.62 12.69 -16.39
N HIS A 90 -2.62 13.82 -17.10
CA HIS A 90 -2.18 13.88 -18.49
C HIS A 90 -0.76 14.41 -18.55
N LYS A 91 0.13 13.71 -19.26
CA LYS A 91 1.49 14.18 -19.54
C LYS A 91 1.65 14.42 -21.03
N ALA A 92 2.02 15.65 -21.40
CA ALA A 92 2.29 15.99 -22.79
C ALA A 92 3.28 15.00 -23.43
N GLY A 93 2.93 14.48 -24.61
CA GLY A 93 3.70 13.48 -25.34
C GLY A 93 3.68 12.04 -24.78
N LYS A 94 2.98 11.79 -23.67
CA LYS A 94 2.80 10.42 -23.10
C LYS A 94 1.34 10.02 -22.86
N GLY A 95 0.39 10.95 -23.01
CA GLY A 95 -1.03 10.70 -22.81
C GLY A 95 -1.44 10.70 -21.33
N TRP A 96 -2.61 10.11 -21.04
CA TRP A 96 -3.05 9.96 -19.65
C TRP A 96 -2.32 8.81 -18.97
N ARG A 97 -2.23 8.91 -17.64
CA ARG A 97 -1.71 7.87 -16.75
C ARG A 97 -2.29 8.01 -15.36
N TYR A 98 -2.36 6.89 -14.65
CA TYR A 98 -2.53 6.95 -13.21
C TYR A 98 -1.25 7.44 -12.54
N ALA A 99 -1.43 8.19 -11.45
CA ALA A 99 -0.36 8.64 -10.59
C ALA A 99 -0.80 8.57 -9.13
N ALA A 100 0.11 8.17 -8.25
CA ALA A 100 -0.04 8.31 -6.82
C ALA A 100 -0.26 9.79 -6.46
N LYS A 101 -1.15 10.04 -5.50
CA LYS A 101 -1.49 11.40 -5.06
C LYS A 101 -0.33 12.04 -4.33
N LEU A 102 0.28 11.31 -3.39
CA LEU A 102 1.45 11.73 -2.59
C LEU A 102 1.27 13.07 -1.87
N GLU A 103 0.03 13.40 -1.50
CA GLU A 103 -0.35 14.68 -0.90
C GLU A 103 -0.63 14.49 0.60
N ARG A 104 0.20 15.07 1.46
CA ARG A 104 0.03 14.99 2.92
C ARG A 104 -1.24 15.67 3.41
N SER A 105 -1.65 16.75 2.76
CA SER A 105 -2.86 17.53 3.12
C SER A 105 -4.16 16.74 2.94
N ALA A 106 -4.16 15.70 2.12
CA ALA A 106 -5.33 14.86 1.86
C ALA A 106 -5.42 13.63 2.79
N LEU A 107 -4.46 13.47 3.71
CA LEU A 107 -4.41 12.31 4.60
C LEU A 107 -5.38 12.47 5.77
N ILE A 108 -6.20 11.45 5.98
CA ILE A 108 -7.04 11.30 7.17
C ILE A 108 -6.59 10.10 7.99
N LYS A 109 -6.77 10.14 9.31
CA LYS A 109 -6.47 9.00 10.19
C LYS A 109 -7.62 8.00 10.19
N VAL A 110 -7.30 6.72 10.09
CA VAL A 110 -8.25 5.60 10.20
C VAL A 110 -7.62 4.46 11.00
N SER A 111 -8.44 3.57 11.56
CA SER A 111 -7.92 2.39 12.24
C SER A 111 -7.09 1.51 11.30
N GLN A 112 -6.08 0.82 11.85
CA GLN A 112 -5.22 -0.08 11.08
C GLN A 112 -6.00 -1.16 10.32
N GLU A 113 -7.02 -1.75 10.94
CA GLU A 113 -7.86 -2.77 10.31
C GLU A 113 -8.64 -2.20 9.11
N ASN A 114 -9.19 -0.99 9.26
CA ASN A 114 -9.88 -0.32 8.18
C ASN A 114 -8.93 0.05 7.04
N TRP A 115 -7.73 0.54 7.37
CA TRP A 115 -6.71 0.87 6.38
C TRP A 115 -6.28 -0.35 5.56
N TRP A 116 -5.97 -1.46 6.24
CA TRP A 116 -5.35 -2.64 5.64
C TRP A 116 -6.36 -3.57 4.96
N SER A 117 -7.41 -3.96 5.68
CA SER A 117 -8.28 -5.10 5.31
C SER A 117 -9.68 -4.69 4.88
N ASN A 118 -10.27 -3.64 5.45
CA ASN A 118 -11.72 -3.40 5.27
C ASN A 118 -12.03 -2.36 4.20
N LYS A 119 -11.24 -1.28 4.08
CA LYS A 119 -11.50 -0.23 3.09
C LYS A 119 -11.15 -0.72 1.68
N LYS A 120 -12.17 -0.73 0.83
CA LYS A 120 -12.03 -0.95 -0.62
C LYS A 120 -11.32 0.25 -1.23
N VAL A 121 -10.18 0.01 -1.88
CA VAL A 121 -9.37 1.05 -2.53
C VAL A 121 -9.49 1.00 -4.05
N MET A 122 -9.98 -0.13 -4.58
CA MET A 122 -10.21 -0.32 -6.00
C MET A 122 -11.38 -1.29 -6.21
N ILE A 123 -12.24 -1.01 -7.19
CA ILE A 123 -13.30 -1.90 -7.68
C ILE A 123 -13.10 -2.01 -9.19
N ASP A 124 -12.88 -3.22 -9.69
CA ASP A 124 -12.71 -3.44 -11.13
C ASP A 124 -14.04 -3.40 -11.90
N SER A 125 -13.97 -3.63 -13.21
CA SER A 125 -15.16 -3.55 -14.08
C SER A 125 -16.14 -4.72 -13.87
N ASP A 126 -15.73 -5.80 -13.21
CA ASP A 126 -16.61 -6.92 -12.83
C ASP A 126 -17.21 -6.73 -11.42
N GLY A 127 -16.87 -5.63 -10.74
CA GLY A 127 -17.30 -5.35 -9.38
C GLY A 127 -16.44 -6.02 -8.29
N ASN A 128 -15.30 -6.63 -8.66
CA ASN A 128 -14.40 -7.22 -7.69
C ASN A 128 -13.74 -6.13 -6.84
N ALA A 129 -13.86 -6.26 -5.52
CA ALA A 129 -13.25 -5.34 -4.59
C ALA A 129 -11.81 -5.72 -4.25
N PHE A 130 -10.96 -4.72 -4.18
CA PHE A 130 -9.57 -4.85 -3.79
C PHE A 130 -9.26 -3.90 -2.63
N THR A 131 -8.60 -4.47 -1.62
CA THR A 131 -8.09 -3.78 -0.43
C THR A 131 -6.58 -3.66 -0.53
N ARG A 132 -5.95 -2.85 0.33
CA ARG A 132 -4.49 -2.75 0.38
C ARG A 132 -3.86 -4.11 0.65
N ALA A 133 -4.43 -4.89 1.56
CA ALA A 133 -3.98 -6.25 1.85
C ALA A 133 -4.00 -7.16 0.62
N LYS A 134 -5.09 -7.15 -0.17
CA LYS A 134 -5.20 -8.02 -1.37
C LYS A 134 -4.18 -7.63 -2.43
N ILE A 135 -4.02 -6.33 -2.68
CA ILE A 135 -3.08 -5.81 -3.69
C ILE A 135 -1.64 -6.12 -3.28
N ILE A 136 -1.23 -5.74 -2.07
CA ILE A 136 0.15 -5.92 -1.60
C ILE A 136 0.55 -7.39 -1.57
N LYS A 137 -0.33 -8.29 -1.11
CA LYS A 137 -0.03 -9.74 -1.11
C LYS A 137 0.19 -10.28 -2.52
N SER A 138 -0.71 -9.95 -3.44
CA SER A 138 -0.60 -10.43 -4.83
C SER A 138 0.69 -9.96 -5.47
N VAL A 139 1.01 -8.67 -5.32
CA VAL A 139 2.23 -8.08 -5.87
C VAL A 139 3.49 -8.70 -5.23
N ALA A 140 3.50 -8.88 -3.91
CA ALA A 140 4.65 -9.45 -3.21
C ALA A 140 4.93 -10.91 -3.58
N ASN A 141 3.90 -11.71 -3.87
CA ASN A 141 4.04 -13.11 -4.27
C ASN A 141 4.24 -13.30 -5.78
N ALA A 142 4.32 -12.20 -6.56
CA ALA A 142 4.25 -12.23 -8.02
C ALA A 142 3.03 -13.02 -8.54
N GLU A 143 1.94 -13.02 -7.78
CA GLU A 143 0.67 -13.63 -8.18
C GLU A 143 -0.06 -12.64 -9.11
N PRO A 144 -0.60 -13.11 -10.24
CA PRO A 144 -1.33 -12.25 -11.16
C PRO A 144 -2.60 -11.73 -10.48
N LEU A 145 -2.65 -10.42 -10.27
CA LEU A 145 -3.86 -9.76 -9.84
C LEU A 145 -4.81 -9.72 -11.04
N VAL A 146 -5.75 -10.67 -11.10
CA VAL A 146 -6.77 -10.69 -12.16
C VAL A 146 -7.68 -9.49 -11.99
N LEU A 147 -7.43 -8.46 -12.79
CA LEU A 147 -8.05 -7.14 -12.67
C LEU A 147 -8.74 -6.80 -13.99
N ASN A 148 -10.08 -6.69 -13.97
CA ASN A 148 -10.80 -6.25 -15.15
C ASN A 148 -10.72 -4.72 -15.30
N THR A 149 -9.75 -4.29 -16.10
CA THR A 149 -9.45 -2.88 -16.39
C THR A 149 -10.21 -2.32 -17.59
N SER A 150 -11.17 -3.05 -18.17
CA SER A 150 -11.87 -2.64 -19.40
C SER A 150 -12.60 -1.30 -19.30
N GLY A 151 -13.08 -0.94 -18.11
CA GLY A 151 -13.64 0.38 -17.82
C GLY A 151 -12.59 1.49 -17.56
N TRP A 152 -11.29 1.16 -17.52
CA TRP A 152 -10.18 2.10 -17.32
C TRP A 152 -9.36 2.23 -18.61
N THR A 153 -10.04 2.56 -19.71
CA THR A 153 -9.36 2.83 -20.98
C THR A 153 -9.04 4.31 -21.11
N VAL A 154 -7.81 4.59 -21.53
CA VAL A 154 -7.36 5.92 -21.90
C VAL A 154 -7.23 5.98 -23.42
N LYS A 155 -7.67 7.08 -24.02
CA LYS A 155 -7.37 7.39 -25.42
C LYS A 155 -6.16 8.32 -25.48
N ASP A 156 -5.18 8.00 -26.32
CA ASP A 156 -4.13 8.94 -26.71
C ASP A 156 -4.65 9.99 -27.71
N ALA A 157 -3.78 10.89 -28.17
CA ALA A 157 -4.14 11.97 -29.09
C ALA A 157 -4.53 11.43 -30.49
N GLU A 158 -4.06 10.23 -30.81
CA GLU A 158 -4.30 9.50 -32.05
C GLU A 158 -5.55 8.60 -31.98
N GLY A 159 -6.19 8.52 -30.80
CA GLY A 159 -7.41 7.75 -30.55
C GLY A 159 -7.20 6.28 -30.20
N ASN A 160 -5.95 5.82 -30.04
CA ASN A 160 -5.64 4.47 -29.60
C ASN A 160 -6.02 4.29 -28.13
N LYS A 161 -6.69 3.18 -27.82
CA LYS A 161 -7.03 2.81 -26.46
C LYS A 161 -5.87 2.05 -25.83
N SER A 162 -5.36 2.53 -24.71
CA SER A 162 -4.43 1.79 -23.87
C SER A 162 -5.06 1.53 -22.50
N THR A 163 -4.79 0.34 -21.99
CA THR A 163 -5.03 -0.01 -20.59
C THR A 163 -3.83 0.45 -19.79
N ILE A 164 -4.09 1.20 -18.73
CA ILE A 164 -3.03 1.68 -17.84
C ILE A 164 -3.08 0.88 -16.56
N ASP A 165 -2.00 0.17 -16.25
CA ASP A 165 -1.89 -0.61 -15.02
C ASP A 165 -1.86 0.34 -13.80
N PRO A 166 -2.88 0.30 -12.92
CA PRO A 166 -2.90 1.14 -11.73
C PRO A 166 -2.02 0.59 -10.58
N ILE A 167 -1.51 -0.64 -10.70
CA ILE A 167 -0.88 -1.34 -9.58
C ILE A 167 0.42 -0.69 -9.08
N PRO A 168 1.39 -0.32 -9.94
CA PRO A 168 2.62 0.33 -9.48
C PRO A 168 2.36 1.58 -8.62
N GLU A 169 1.51 2.47 -9.13
CA GLU A 169 1.16 3.71 -8.44
C GLU A 169 0.30 3.46 -7.19
N THR A 170 -0.51 2.39 -7.18
CA THR A 170 -1.26 1.99 -5.99
C THR A 170 -0.33 1.53 -4.87
N VAL A 171 0.63 0.66 -5.18
CA VAL A 171 1.67 0.22 -4.23
C VAL A 171 2.46 1.43 -3.73
N ARG A 172 2.81 2.36 -4.63
CA ARG A 172 3.50 3.60 -4.27
C ARG A 172 2.68 4.44 -3.29
N GLN A 173 1.37 4.63 -3.53
CA GLN A 173 0.51 5.39 -2.61
C GLN A 173 0.37 4.70 -1.24
N ILE A 174 0.26 3.37 -1.21
CA ILE A 174 0.22 2.59 0.05
C ILE A 174 1.52 2.77 0.84
N ALA A 175 2.67 2.71 0.17
CA ALA A 175 3.97 2.93 0.80
C ALA A 175 4.08 4.36 1.36
N PHE A 176 3.59 5.36 0.64
CA PHE A 176 3.55 6.74 1.13
C PHE A 176 2.71 6.87 2.41
N GLU A 177 1.47 6.39 2.37
CA GLU A 177 0.57 6.39 3.55
C GLU A 177 1.22 5.71 4.75
N LEU A 178 1.86 4.56 4.54
CA LEU A 178 2.55 3.82 5.58
C LEU A 178 3.71 4.63 6.19
N LEU A 179 4.62 5.14 5.36
CA LEU A 179 5.77 5.92 5.82
C LEU A 179 5.33 7.18 6.57
N GLU A 180 4.31 7.88 6.08
CA GLU A 180 3.73 9.04 6.77
C GLU A 180 3.10 8.66 8.11
N SER A 181 2.49 7.47 8.22
CA SER A 181 1.86 7.00 9.46
C SER A 181 2.88 6.74 10.58
N PHE A 182 4.12 6.37 10.21
CA PHE A 182 5.18 6.02 11.16
C PHE A 182 6.28 7.08 11.30
N ARG A 183 6.26 8.18 10.53
CA ARG A 183 7.37 9.15 10.47
C ARG A 183 7.83 9.65 11.85
N ASP A 184 6.88 10.02 12.70
CA ASP A 184 7.16 10.63 14.01
C ASP A 184 6.79 9.69 15.17
N VAL A 185 6.68 8.39 14.89
CA VAL A 185 6.29 7.37 15.88
C VAL A 185 7.53 6.81 16.55
N ASP A 186 7.67 7.04 17.85
CA ASP A 186 8.64 6.34 18.69
C ASP A 186 8.13 4.93 19.00
N LEU A 187 8.54 3.96 18.17
CA LEU A 187 8.12 2.57 18.27
C LEU A 187 8.47 1.91 19.61
N ASN A 188 9.53 2.37 20.29
CA ASN A 188 9.89 1.84 21.60
C ASN A 188 8.88 2.28 22.67
N LYS A 189 8.41 3.53 22.59
CA LYS A 189 7.39 4.07 23.49
C LYS A 189 5.99 3.53 23.18
N GLU A 190 5.62 3.49 21.91
CA GLU A 190 4.28 3.10 21.49
C GLU A 190 4.01 1.60 21.62
N SER A 191 5.04 0.76 21.49
CA SER A 191 4.85 -0.68 21.58
C SER A 191 4.45 -1.12 23.00
N LYS A 192 3.23 -1.68 23.09
CA LYS A 192 2.66 -2.28 24.31
C LYS A 192 3.17 -3.71 24.58
N LEU A 193 4.16 -4.17 23.83
CA LEU A 193 4.89 -5.39 24.16
C LEU A 193 5.73 -5.10 25.42
N HIS A 194 5.52 -5.85 26.49
CA HIS A 194 6.36 -5.73 27.67
C HIS A 194 7.72 -6.35 27.40
N TYR A 195 8.79 -5.76 27.94
CA TYR A 195 10.07 -6.43 28.01
C TYR A 195 9.86 -7.73 28.79
N LYS A 196 10.21 -8.88 28.19
CA LYS A 196 10.52 -10.04 29.00
C LYS A 196 11.83 -9.69 29.71
N ALA A 197 11.76 -9.52 31.03
CA ALA A 197 12.93 -9.51 31.89
C ALA A 197 13.69 -10.84 31.76
#